data_AF-A0A925L649-F1
#
_entry.id   AF-A0A925L649-F1
#
_cell.length_a   1.000
_cell.length_b   1.000
_cell.length_c   1.000
_cell.angle_alpha   90.00
_cell.angle_beta   90.00
_cell.angle_gamma   90.00
#
_symmetry.space_group_name_H-M   'P 1'
#
loop_
_entity.id
_entity.type
_entity.pdbx_description
1 polymer ?
#
loop_
_entity_poly.entity_id
_entity_poly.type
_entity_poly.pdbx_seq_one_letter_code
_entity_poly.pdbx_strand_id
1 'polypeptide(L)' 'MYTAMARSAFVIVVLAAVGAAVFRVSTAPERVKERRNTARSVCVGSGGAWIQIGKDEICQRNESGPEQAKKT' A
#
# COMPACT_ATOMS: atom_id res chain seq x y z
N MET A 1 -7.45 -41.62 18.50
CA MET A 1 -8.15 -41.20 17.27
C MET A 1 -8.49 -39.70 17.22
N TYR A 2 -8.92 -39.05 18.31
CA TYR A 2 -9.22 -37.60 18.34
C TYR A 2 -8.05 -36.67 17.94
N THR A 3 -6.83 -37.03 18.31
CA THR A 3 -5.64 -36.20 18.08
C THR A 3 -5.20 -36.10 16.61
N ALA A 4 -5.51 -37.11 15.79
CA ALA A 4 -5.18 -37.09 14.36
C ALA A 4 -6.13 -36.16 13.59
N MET A 5 -7.43 -36.21 13.93
CA MET A 5 -8.46 -35.37 13.32
C MET A 5 -8.34 -33.90 13.74
N ALA A 6 -7.95 -33.64 14.99
CA ALA A 6 -7.69 -32.27 15.45
C ALA A 6 -6.48 -31.63 14.74
N ARG A 7 -5.44 -32.41 14.44
CA ARG A 7 -4.26 -31.93 13.73
C ARG A 7 -4.56 -31.60 12.27
N SER A 8 -5.31 -32.43 11.56
CA SER A 8 -5.69 -32.15 10.17
C SER A 8 -6.59 -30.91 10.06
N ALA A 9 -7.57 -30.76 10.96
CA ALA A 9 -8.42 -29.57 11.02
C ALA A 9 -7.59 -28.30 11.28
N PHE A 10 -6.62 -28.36 12.20
CA PHE A 10 -5.75 -27.22 12.50
C PHE A 10 -4.92 -26.79 11.28
N VAL A 11 -4.32 -27.74 10.57
CA VAL A 11 -3.53 -27.45 9.36
C VAL A 11 -4.38 -26.76 8.29
N ILE A 12 -5.62 -27.22 8.08
CA ILE A 12 -6.54 -26.61 7.11
C ILE A 12 -6.86 -25.17 7.49
N VAL A 13 -7.15 -24.91 8.78
CA VAL A 13 -7.45 -23.55 9.27
C VAL A 13 -6.24 -22.62 9.13
N VAL A 14 -5.04 -23.10 9.45
CA VAL A 14 -3.80 -22.32 9.31
C VAL A 14 -3.55 -21.98 7.83
N LEU A 15 -3.69 -22.95 6.92
CA LEU A 15 -3.52 -22.72 5.49
C LEU A 15 -4.55 -21.72 4.93
N ALA A 16 -5.81 -21.83 5.35
CA ALA A 16 -6.86 -20.89 4.97
C ALA A 16 -6.57 -19.46 5.48
N ALA A 17 -6.10 -19.32 6.72
CA ALA A 17 -5.76 -18.03 7.30
C ALA A 17 -4.57 -17.35 6.59
N VAL A 18 -3.51 -18.11 6.30
CA VAL A 18 -2.35 -17.61 5.56
C VAL A 18 -2.75 -17.24 4.12
N GLY A 19 -3.55 -18.08 3.46
CA GLY A 19 -4.08 -17.80 2.13
C GLY A 19 -4.90 -16.51 2.08
N ALA A 20 -5.78 -16.28 3.06
CA ALA A 20 -6.58 -15.06 3.15
C ALA A 20 -5.73 -13.81 3.42
N ALA A 21 -4.67 -13.91 4.22
CA ALA A 21 -3.76 -12.82 4.50
C ALA A 21 -2.96 -12.42 3.25
N VAL A 22 -2.39 -13.41 2.54
CA VAL A 22 -1.66 -13.19 1.28
C VAL A 22 -2.59 -12.66 0.19
N PHE A 23 -3.84 -13.14 0.13
CA PHE A 23 -4.84 -12.62 -0.79
C PHE A 23 -5.12 -11.14 -0.54
N ARG A 24 -5.27 -10.70 0.71
CA ARG A 24 -5.44 -9.27 1.03
C ARG A 24 -4.23 -8.41 0.69
N VAL A 25 -3.01 -8.92 0.93
CA VAL A 25 -1.78 -8.20 0.60
C VAL A 25 -1.60 -8.08 -0.92
N SER A 26 -1.86 -9.16 -1.67
CA SER A 26 -1.70 -9.21 -3.13
C SER A 26 -2.81 -8.52 -3.91
N THR A 27 -4.01 -8.35 -3.32
CA THR A 27 -5.13 -7.60 -3.93
C THR A 27 -5.20 -6.13 -3.48
N ALA A 28 -4.28 -5.68 -2.62
CA ALA A 28 -4.10 -4.28 -2.26
C ALA A 28 -3.12 -3.43 -3.12
N PRO A 29 -2.51 -3.87 -4.25
CA PRO A 29 -1.58 -3.01 -4.97
C PRO A 29 -2.31 -1.88 -5.71
N GLU A 30 -3.58 -2.08 -6.09
CA GLU A 30 -4.25 -1.10 -6.93
C GLU A 30 -4.68 0.16 -6.16
N ARG A 31 -4.97 0.02 -4.87
CA ARG A 31 -5.26 1.15 -3.97
C ARG A 31 -4.06 2.09 -3.82
N VAL A 32 -2.84 1.54 -3.83
CA VAL A 32 -1.60 2.33 -3.70
C VAL A 32 -1.24 2.99 -5.03
N LYS A 33 -1.42 2.27 -6.14
CA LYS A 33 -1.18 2.79 -7.49
C LYS A 33 -2.11 3.96 -7.83
N GLU A 34 -3.39 3.84 -7.46
CA GLU A 34 -4.39 4.88 -7.66
C GLU A 34 -4.05 6.15 -6.86
N ARG A 35 -3.70 6.01 -5.57
CA ARG A 35 -3.25 7.13 -4.72
C ARG A 35 -2.00 7.83 -5.29
N ARG A 36 -1.02 7.06 -5.79
CA ARG A 36 0.19 7.61 -6.42
C ARG A 36 -0.12 8.35 -7.72
N ASN A 37 -0.99 7.80 -8.56
CA ASN A 37 -1.42 8.46 -9.79
C ASN A 37 -2.19 9.75 -9.51
N THR A 38 -3.07 9.80 -8.50
CA THR A 38 -3.74 11.03 -8.07
C THR A 38 -2.75 12.06 -7.53
N ALA A 39 -1.78 11.65 -6.70
CA ALA A 39 -0.77 12.57 -6.19
C ALA A 39 0.09 13.16 -7.32
N ARG A 40 0.45 12.34 -8.32
CA ARG A 40 1.20 12.78 -9.50
C ARG A 40 0.38 13.74 -10.36
N SER A 41 -0.88 13.43 -10.64
CA SER A 41 -1.74 14.30 -11.46
C SER A 41 -2.01 15.64 -10.78
N VAL A 42 -2.22 15.66 -9.47
CA VAL A 42 -2.39 16.90 -8.68
C VAL A 42 -1.10 17.72 -8.64
N CYS A 43 0.05 17.07 -8.44
CA CYS A 43 1.34 17.77 -8.43
C CYS A 43 1.65 18.44 -9.77
N VAL A 44 1.55 17.69 -10.87
CA VAL A 44 1.80 18.22 -12.22
C VAL A 44 0.75 19.26 -12.60
N GLY A 45 -0.54 19.01 -12.28
CA GLY A 45 -1.62 19.95 -12.55
C GLY A 45 -1.53 21.27 -11.76
N SER A 46 -0.85 21.28 -10.61
CA SER A 46 -0.58 22.48 -9.81
C SER A 46 0.73 23.20 -10.19
N GLY A 47 1.39 22.77 -11.27
CA GLY A 47 2.64 23.37 -11.76
C GLY A 47 3.90 22.89 -11.03
N GLY A 48 3.79 21.83 -10.21
CA GLY A 48 4.93 21.18 -9.58
C GLY A 48 5.58 20.13 -10.49
N ALA A 49 6.86 19.83 -10.24
CA ALA A 49 7.60 18.77 -10.90
C ALA A 49 7.53 17.48 -10.07
N TRP A 50 7.18 16.36 -10.70
CA TRP A 50 7.22 15.05 -10.06
C TRP A 50 8.64 14.47 -10.21
N ILE A 51 9.41 14.43 -9.13
CA ILE A 51 10.81 13.99 -9.16
C ILE A 51 11.01 12.76 -8.28
N GLN A 52 11.94 11.89 -8.68
CA GLN A 52 12.31 10.69 -7.95
C GLN A 52 13.63 10.94 -7.23
N ILE A 53 13.63 10.87 -5.90
CA ILE A 53 14.83 11.02 -5.08
C ILE A 53 15.09 9.69 -4.38
N GLY A 54 16.09 8.96 -4.88
CA GLY A 54 16.40 7.62 -4.37
C GLY A 54 15.29 6.61 -4.67
N LYS A 55 14.61 6.11 -3.62
CA LYS A 55 13.48 5.17 -3.73
C LYS A 55 12.11 5.84 -3.59
N ASP A 56 12.08 7.13 -3.28
CA ASP A 56 10.85 7.86 -3.02
C ASP A 56 10.51 8.80 -4.19
N GLU A 57 9.20 8.91 -4.47
CA GLU A 57 8.65 9.83 -5.46
C GLU A 57 8.07 11.03 -4.71
N ILE A 58 8.56 12.25 -5.01
CA ILE A 58 8.11 13.47 -4.35
C ILE A 58 7.59 14.49 -5.37
N CYS A 59 6.64 15.30 -4.91
CA CYS A 59 6.22 16.50 -5.64
C CYS A 59 7.12 17.68 -5.25
N GLN A 60 7.94 18.16 -6.19
CA GLN A 60 8.71 19.38 -6.03
C GLN A 60 7.90 20.56 -6.60
N ARG A 61 7.24 21.31 -5.73
CA ARG A 61 6.60 22.57 -6.10
C ARG A 61 7.65 23.69 -6.00
N ASN A 62 7.86 24.45 -7.07
CA ASN A 62 8.74 25.62 -7.04
C ASN A 62 8.12 26.68 -6.11
N GLU A 63 8.59 26.69 -4.87
CA GLU A 63 8.51 27.74 -3.83
C GLU A 63 7.22 28.59 -3.79
N SER A 64 6.16 28.06 -3.14
CA SER A 64 5.11 28.80 -2.37
C SER A 64 3.83 27.96 -2.18
N GLY A 65 3.85 26.94 -1.32
CA GLY A 65 2.63 26.22 -0.94
C GLY A 65 2.87 25.27 0.24
N PRO A 66 1.98 25.23 1.26
CA PRO A 66 2.34 24.87 2.62
C PRO A 66 2.69 23.39 2.77
N GLU A 67 3.88 23.14 3.30
CA GLU A 67 4.09 22.41 4.55
C GLU A 67 3.11 21.26 4.87
N GLN A 68 3.60 20.03 4.69
CA GLN A 68 3.56 19.00 5.74
C GLN A 68 2.23 18.82 6.51
N ALA A 69 1.13 18.52 5.82
CA ALA A 69 -0.08 18.10 6.51
C ALA A 69 -0.08 16.59 6.85
N LYS A 70 0.86 16.10 7.70
CA LYS A 70 0.62 14.88 8.52
C LYS A 70 1.67 14.61 9.61
N LYS A 71 1.61 15.32 10.74
CA LYS A 71 2.10 14.76 12.01
C LYS A 71 1.38 15.36 13.23
N THR A 72 0.17 14.87 13.49
CA THR A 72 -0.39 14.72 14.84
C THR A 72 -1.31 13.50 14.86
#